data_AF-A0A0Q4B5V5-F1
#
_entry.id   AF-A0A0Q4B5V5-F1
#
_cell.length_a   1.000
_cell.length_b   1.000
_cell.length_c   1.000
_cell.angle_alpha   90.00
_cell.angle_beta   90.00
_cell.angle_gamma   90.00
#
_symmetry.space_group_name_H-M   'P 1'
#
loop_
_entity.id
_entity.type
_entity.pdbx_description
1 polymer ?
#
loop_
_entity_poly.entity_id
_entity_poly.type
_entity_poly.pdbx_seq_one_letter_code
_entity_poly.pdbx_strand_id
1 'polypeptide(L)'
;MIVEGEELVTQQLVVASEPLETIIIIGDFVPVSISTRSQGSLEVRTAARVLANGDTAPQGVTLTVQAKPQAGYGLATLSVNGEDVTKRAAGGVYTFKLRGSAAIVASFKQSATPIAELLGEVLVRPNPFTDRLVLEGLGHAERLTLLNALGQPVYRKQLTGEENLELNLAHLPAGTYWLRVEGAGKGRTLKW
;
A
#
# COMPACT_ATOMS: atom_id res chain seq x y z
N MET A 1 -89.25 -14.44 30.23
CA MET A 1 -89.43 -13.01 29.96
C MET A 1 -88.94 -12.28 31.21
N ILE A 2 -87.82 -11.53 31.09
CA ILE A 2 -87.23 -10.49 31.99
C ILE A 2 -86.79 -11.00 33.40
N VAL A 3 -85.60 -10.76 33.98
CA VAL A 3 -84.32 -10.10 33.62
C VAL A 3 -83.25 -10.42 34.67
N GLU A 4 -81.99 -10.28 34.24
CA GLU A 4 -80.82 -9.73 34.97
C GLU A 4 -80.21 -10.46 36.17
N GLY A 5 -78.99 -10.98 35.96
CA GLY A 5 -78.02 -11.29 37.00
C GLY A 5 -76.99 -10.17 37.11
N GLU A 6 -76.76 -9.71 38.34
CA GLU A 6 -75.84 -8.63 38.71
C GLU A 6 -74.35 -8.97 38.49
N GLU A 7 -73.62 -7.90 38.24
CA GLU A 7 -72.23 -7.76 37.84
C GLU A 7 -71.25 -7.96 39.03
N LEU A 8 -70.18 -8.74 38.83
CA LEU A 8 -68.99 -8.69 39.70
C LEU A 8 -67.78 -8.29 38.86
N VAL A 9 -67.40 -7.02 39.01
CA VAL A 9 -66.20 -6.43 38.42
C VAL A 9 -64.98 -6.85 39.24
N THR A 10 -64.01 -7.50 38.60
CA THR A 10 -62.62 -7.55 39.11
C THR A 10 -61.67 -6.96 38.08
N GLN A 11 -60.99 -5.90 38.51
CA GLN A 11 -60.13 -5.03 37.73
C GLN A 11 -58.91 -5.77 37.16
N GLN A 12 -58.69 -5.68 35.84
CA GLN A 12 -57.43 -6.08 35.23
C GLN A 12 -56.49 -4.87 35.18
N LEU A 13 -55.36 -4.97 35.88
CA LEU A 13 -54.26 -4.01 35.91
C LEU A 13 -53.79 -3.66 34.48
N VAL A 14 -54.02 -2.42 34.04
CA VAL A 14 -53.43 -1.90 32.80
C VAL A 14 -51.97 -1.57 33.10
N VAL A 15 -51.06 -2.50 32.76
CA VAL A 15 -49.63 -2.18 32.68
C VAL A 15 -49.45 -1.31 31.45
N ALA A 16 -49.38 0.00 31.64
CA ALA A 16 -48.95 0.91 30.59
C ALA A 16 -47.49 0.56 30.23
N SER A 17 -47.28 -0.10 29.08
CA SER A 17 -45.96 -0.16 28.48
C SER A 17 -45.68 1.22 27.89
N GLU A 18 -44.98 2.06 28.63
CA GLU A 18 -44.45 3.30 28.06
C GLU A 18 -43.50 2.91 26.91
N PRO A 19 -43.73 3.36 25.67
CA PRO A 19 -42.76 3.13 24.61
C PRO A 19 -41.46 3.81 25.02
N LEU A 20 -40.34 3.10 24.94
CA LEU A 20 -39.03 3.72 25.08
C LEU A 20 -38.90 4.79 23.99
N GLU A 21 -39.06 6.05 24.34
CA GLU A 21 -38.73 7.16 23.45
C GLU A 21 -37.22 7.08 23.20
N THR A 22 -36.84 6.55 22.04
CA THR A 22 -35.49 6.76 21.53
C THR A 22 -35.38 8.25 21.26
N ILE A 23 -34.67 8.96 22.14
CA ILE A 23 -34.27 10.34 21.88
C ILE A 23 -33.30 10.29 20.70
N ILE A 24 -33.83 10.47 19.49
CA ILE A 24 -33.01 10.68 18.30
C ILE A 24 -32.43 12.09 18.45
N ILE A 25 -31.16 12.19 18.84
CA ILE A 25 -30.41 13.43 18.66
C ILE A 25 -30.24 13.59 17.15
N ILE A 26 -31.16 14.31 16.50
CA ILE A 26 -31.12 14.59 15.06
C ILE A 26 -29.98 15.57 14.76
N GLY A 27 -28.74 15.06 14.72
CA GLY A 27 -27.66 15.74 14.01
C GLY A 27 -27.90 15.68 12.50
N ASP A 28 -27.51 16.72 11.77
CA ASP A 28 -27.57 16.73 10.30
C ASP A 28 -26.72 15.58 9.72
N PHE A 29 -27.25 14.83 8.76
CA PHE A 29 -26.52 13.76 8.07
C PHE A 29 -26.10 14.23 6.70
N VAL A 30 -24.79 14.23 6.45
CA VAL A 30 -24.20 14.76 5.21
C VAL A 30 -23.63 13.63 4.34
N PRO A 31 -23.68 13.75 3.01
CA PRO A 31 -23.23 12.70 2.10
C PRO A 31 -21.71 12.60 2.04
N VAL A 32 -21.23 11.37 1.86
CA VAL A 32 -19.82 11.03 1.68
C VAL A 32 -19.63 10.25 0.38
N SER A 33 -18.94 10.86 -0.58
CA SER A 33 -18.54 10.22 -1.83
C SER A 33 -17.13 9.67 -1.71
N ILE A 34 -16.93 8.41 -2.10
CA ILE A 34 -15.65 7.69 -2.00
C ILE A 34 -15.32 7.16 -3.39
N SER A 35 -14.17 7.54 -3.93
CA SER A 35 -13.73 7.05 -5.24
C SER A 35 -12.22 6.83 -5.28
N THR A 36 -11.80 5.90 -6.12
CA THR A 36 -10.38 5.64 -6.39
C THR A 36 -10.11 5.69 -7.88
N ARG A 37 -8.91 6.16 -8.24
CA ARG A 37 -8.38 6.13 -9.61
C ARG A 37 -7.22 5.13 -9.68
N SER A 38 -7.38 4.07 -10.47
CA SER A 38 -6.45 2.94 -10.67
C SER A 38 -6.26 1.99 -9.45
N GLN A 39 -5.11 1.32 -9.34
CA GLN A 39 -4.92 0.06 -8.60
C GLN A 39 -4.82 0.21 -7.06
N GLY A 40 -5.98 0.33 -6.43
CA GLY A 40 -6.15 0.27 -4.98
C GLY A 40 -7.58 0.59 -4.55
N SER A 41 -7.83 0.53 -3.24
CA SER A 41 -9.13 0.82 -2.64
C SER A 41 -9.01 1.78 -1.47
N LEU A 42 -10.15 2.36 -1.08
CA LEU A 42 -10.30 3.16 0.13
C LEU A 42 -11.25 2.46 1.09
N GLU A 43 -10.90 2.46 2.37
CA GLU A 43 -11.82 2.12 3.45
C GLU A 43 -12.05 3.39 4.27
N VAL A 44 -13.29 3.85 4.34
CA VAL A 44 -13.68 5.02 5.12
C VAL A 44 -14.57 4.56 6.26
N ARG A 45 -14.26 4.95 7.49
CA ARG A 45 -15.03 4.55 8.67
C ARG A 45 -15.31 5.71 9.60
N THR A 46 -16.46 5.66 10.26
CA THR A 46 -16.70 6.36 11.53
C THR A 46 -16.24 5.47 12.69
N ALA A 47 -16.39 5.93 13.93
CA ALA A 47 -16.21 5.05 15.09
C ALA A 47 -17.22 3.89 15.15
N ALA A 48 -18.40 4.04 14.51
CA ALA A 48 -19.49 3.09 14.59
C ALA A 48 -19.53 2.08 13.43
N ARG A 49 -19.12 2.49 12.22
CA ARG A 49 -19.23 1.64 11.01
C ARG A 49 -18.27 2.05 9.89
N VAL A 50 -18.08 1.15 8.94
CA VAL A 50 -17.50 1.43 7.62
C VAL A 50 -18.58 2.05 6.72
N LEU A 51 -18.19 3.03 5.91
CA LEU A 51 -19.05 3.73 4.96
C LEU A 51 -18.80 3.21 3.53
N ALA A 52 -19.88 2.99 2.79
CA ALA A 52 -19.85 2.77 1.34
C ALA A 52 -19.91 4.10 0.58
N ASN A 53 -19.57 4.09 -0.71
CA ASN A 53 -19.71 5.27 -1.55
C ASN A 53 -21.17 5.72 -1.64
N GLY A 54 -21.44 6.99 -1.31
CA GLY A 54 -22.78 7.57 -1.32
C GLY A 54 -23.49 7.48 0.03
N ASP A 55 -22.89 6.82 1.03
CA ASP A 55 -23.45 6.80 2.39
C ASP A 55 -23.48 8.20 3.01
N THR A 56 -24.38 8.38 3.97
CA THR A 56 -24.40 9.54 4.84
C THR A 56 -23.79 9.25 6.20
N ALA A 57 -23.23 10.28 6.81
CA ALA A 57 -22.70 10.25 8.18
C ALA A 57 -23.10 11.51 8.95
N PRO A 58 -23.24 11.44 10.28
CA PRO A 58 -23.61 12.62 11.07
C PRO A 58 -22.53 13.69 10.95
N GLN A 59 -22.95 14.94 10.75
CA GLN A 59 -22.06 16.08 10.77
C GLN A 59 -21.39 16.18 12.15
N GLY A 60 -20.10 16.51 12.15
CA GLY A 60 -19.28 16.64 13.35
C GLY A 60 -18.59 15.34 13.77
N VAL A 61 -18.89 14.18 13.18
CA VAL A 61 -18.13 12.95 13.46
C VAL A 61 -16.73 13.00 12.84
N THR A 62 -15.83 12.23 13.42
CA THR A 62 -14.50 12.01 12.85
C THR A 62 -14.56 10.84 11.87
N LEU A 63 -14.07 11.07 10.64
CA LEU A 63 -13.85 10.03 9.64
C LEU A 63 -12.38 9.65 9.61
N THR A 64 -12.13 8.34 9.52
CA THR A 64 -10.81 7.76 9.24
C THR A 64 -10.83 7.16 7.85
N VAL A 65 -9.93 7.64 7.00
CA VAL A 65 -9.71 7.19 5.63
C VAL A 65 -8.45 6.37 5.59
N GLN A 66 -8.54 5.11 5.15
CA GLN A 66 -7.41 4.23 4.97
C GLN A 66 -7.24 3.87 3.50
N ALA A 67 -6.10 4.22 2.93
CA ALA A 67 -5.69 3.80 1.61
C ALA A 67 -5.14 2.36 1.65
N LYS A 68 -5.66 1.52 0.76
CA LYS A 68 -5.25 0.13 0.58
C LYS A 68 -4.71 -0.04 -0.85
N PRO A 69 -3.42 0.24 -1.09
CA PRO A 69 -2.82 0.02 -2.41
C PRO A 69 -2.82 -1.47 -2.75
N GLN A 70 -2.95 -1.78 -4.04
CA GLN A 70 -2.69 -3.15 -4.53
C GLN A 70 -1.20 -3.48 -4.42
N ALA A 71 -0.85 -4.77 -4.38
CA ALA A 71 0.54 -5.22 -4.40
C ALA A 71 1.31 -4.57 -5.57
N GLY A 72 2.49 -4.02 -5.27
CA GLY A 72 3.31 -3.30 -6.25
C GLY A 72 2.92 -1.83 -6.46
N TYR A 73 1.96 -1.28 -5.71
CA TYR A 73 1.55 0.13 -5.80
C TYR A 73 1.72 0.86 -4.46
N GLY A 74 1.76 2.19 -4.53
CA GLY A 74 1.77 3.10 -3.38
C GLY A 74 0.78 4.25 -3.58
N LEU A 75 0.36 4.88 -2.48
CA LEU A 75 -0.53 6.05 -2.52
C LEU A 75 0.17 7.19 -3.30
N ALA A 76 -0.45 7.61 -4.40
CA ALA A 76 0.04 8.72 -5.20
C ALA A 76 -0.57 10.05 -4.72
N THR A 77 -1.91 10.10 -4.63
CA THR A 77 -2.63 11.24 -4.09
C THR A 77 -3.81 10.79 -3.24
N LEU A 78 -4.14 11.60 -2.23
CA LEU A 78 -5.39 11.56 -1.50
C LEU A 78 -5.92 12.98 -1.40
N SER A 79 -7.16 13.21 -1.82
CA SER A 79 -7.83 14.48 -1.67
C SER A 79 -9.18 14.34 -0.97
N VAL A 80 -9.54 15.38 -0.22
CA VAL A 80 -10.85 15.54 0.43
C VAL A 80 -11.42 16.88 -0.01
N ASN A 81 -12.60 16.86 -0.66
CA ASN A 81 -13.23 18.05 -1.23
C ASN A 81 -12.31 18.86 -2.16
N GLY A 82 -11.44 18.17 -2.90
CA GLY A 82 -10.46 18.78 -3.81
C GLY A 82 -9.18 19.27 -3.15
N GLU A 83 -9.10 19.33 -1.81
CA GLU A 83 -7.86 19.65 -1.11
C GLU A 83 -6.94 18.42 -1.06
N ASP A 84 -5.69 18.55 -1.49
CA ASP A 84 -4.69 17.49 -1.37
C ASP A 84 -4.27 17.33 0.09
N VAL A 85 -4.50 16.13 0.63
CA VAL A 85 -4.18 15.75 2.01
C VAL A 85 -3.10 14.67 2.07
N THR A 86 -2.48 14.33 0.93
CA THR A 86 -1.57 13.18 0.77
C THR A 86 -0.44 13.20 1.79
N LYS A 87 0.19 14.36 2.01
CA LYS A 87 1.29 14.50 2.98
C LYS A 87 0.86 14.34 4.44
N ARG A 88 -0.44 14.53 4.72
CA ARG A 88 -1.04 14.35 6.05
C ARG A 88 -1.53 12.93 6.28
N ALA A 89 -1.56 12.10 5.23
CA ALA A 89 -1.96 10.70 5.30
C ALA A 89 -0.78 9.83 5.78
N ALA A 90 -0.45 9.91 7.06
CA ALA A 90 0.63 9.12 7.65
C ALA A 90 0.32 7.61 7.53
N GLY A 91 1.23 6.84 6.92
CA GLY A 91 1.02 5.41 6.68
C GLY A 91 -0.20 5.10 5.79
N GLY A 92 -0.64 6.04 4.95
CA GLY A 92 -1.85 5.89 4.14
C GLY A 92 -3.15 6.08 4.92
N VAL A 93 -3.08 6.58 6.16
CA VAL A 93 -4.23 6.87 7.01
C VAL A 93 -4.38 8.37 7.19
N TYR A 94 -5.57 8.90 6.90
CA TYR A 94 -5.92 10.30 7.13
C TYR A 94 -7.21 10.39 7.93
N THR A 95 -7.22 11.28 8.92
CA THR A 95 -8.37 11.47 9.81
C THR A 95 -8.80 12.93 9.82
N PHE A 96 -10.10 13.18 9.71
CA PHE A 96 -10.64 14.54 9.73
C PHE A 96 -12.06 14.59 10.31
N LYS A 97 -12.47 15.77 10.79
CA LYS A 97 -13.83 16.02 11.27
C LYS A 97 -14.74 16.36 10.08
N LEU A 98 -15.83 15.64 9.91
CA LEU A 98 -16.80 15.85 8.85
C LEU A 98 -17.62 17.11 9.15
N ARG A 99 -17.37 18.21 8.42
CA ARG A 99 -18.06 19.50 8.64
C ARG A 99 -19.23 19.74 7.68
N GLY A 100 -19.34 18.94 6.63
CA GLY A 100 -20.32 19.04 5.57
C GLY A 100 -20.16 17.84 4.64
N SER A 101 -20.71 17.90 3.42
CA SER A 101 -20.47 16.85 2.43
C SER A 101 -18.96 16.66 2.18
N ALA A 102 -18.57 15.41 1.93
CA ALA A 102 -17.17 15.04 1.70
C ALA A 102 -17.02 14.21 0.43
N ALA A 103 -16.16 14.66 -0.48
CA ALA A 103 -15.72 13.90 -1.64
C ALA A 103 -14.27 13.45 -1.43
N ILE A 104 -14.06 12.16 -1.19
CA ILE A 104 -12.77 11.55 -0.90
C ILE A 104 -12.31 10.82 -2.18
N VAL A 105 -11.15 11.23 -2.69
CA VAL A 105 -10.59 10.67 -3.92
C VAL A 105 -9.15 10.25 -3.68
N ALA A 106 -8.82 8.99 -3.98
CA ALA A 106 -7.44 8.52 -3.97
C ALA A 106 -6.97 8.12 -5.36
N SER A 107 -5.66 8.25 -5.61
CA SER A 107 -5.00 7.61 -6.74
C SER A 107 -3.76 6.86 -6.28
N PHE A 108 -3.42 5.81 -7.00
CA PHE A 108 -2.28 4.94 -6.71
C PHE A 108 -1.33 4.94 -7.89
N LYS A 109 -0.03 4.85 -7.60
CA LYS A 109 1.01 4.72 -8.62
C LYS A 109 1.83 3.47 -8.35
N GLN A 110 2.35 2.87 -9.40
CA GLN A 110 3.24 1.73 -9.26
C GLN A 110 4.43 2.15 -8.38
N SER A 111 4.68 1.36 -7.34
CA SER A 111 5.89 1.50 -6.55
C SER A 111 7.06 1.06 -7.42
N ALA A 112 8.11 1.87 -7.49
CA ALA A 112 9.32 1.44 -8.17
C ALA A 112 9.88 0.22 -7.43
N THR A 113 10.02 -0.91 -8.12
CA THR A 113 10.77 -2.06 -7.59
C THR A 113 12.17 -1.57 -7.20
N PRO A 114 12.63 -1.78 -5.96
CA PRO A 114 13.98 -1.38 -5.60
C PRO A 114 14.97 -2.10 -6.50
N ILE A 115 15.80 -1.36 -7.26
CA ILE A 115 16.86 -1.96 -8.10
C ILE A 115 17.80 -2.89 -7.31
N ALA A 116 17.91 -2.70 -5.98
CA ALA A 116 18.66 -3.61 -5.11
C ALA A 116 18.10 -5.04 -5.09
N GLU A 117 16.78 -5.19 -5.22
CA GLU A 117 16.09 -6.49 -5.25
C GLU A 117 16.31 -7.17 -6.61
N LEU A 118 16.29 -6.38 -7.70
CA LEU A 118 16.55 -6.85 -9.07
C LEU A 118 18.03 -7.22 -9.30
N LEU A 119 18.97 -6.44 -8.76
CA LEU A 119 20.40 -6.82 -8.75
C LEU A 119 20.67 -8.05 -7.88
N GLY A 120 19.76 -8.41 -6.96
CA GLY A 120 19.82 -9.63 -6.15
C GLY A 120 19.62 -10.92 -6.96
N GLU A 121 18.94 -10.82 -8.11
CA GLU A 121 18.70 -11.94 -9.03
C GLU A 121 19.92 -12.28 -9.90
N VAL A 122 20.94 -11.41 -9.96
CA VAL A 122 22.12 -11.67 -10.78
C VAL A 122 22.81 -12.96 -10.33
N LEU A 123 22.82 -13.98 -11.18
CA LEU A 123 23.49 -15.25 -10.95
C LEU A 123 24.85 -15.22 -11.65
N VAL A 124 25.88 -15.69 -10.95
CA VAL A 124 27.24 -15.72 -11.49
C VAL A 124 27.85 -17.09 -11.29
N ARG A 125 28.31 -17.69 -12.40
CA ARG A 125 28.84 -19.06 -12.41
C ARG A 125 29.96 -19.24 -13.44
N PRO A 126 30.91 -20.15 -13.21
CA PRO A 126 31.11 -20.89 -11.96
C PRO A 126 31.76 -20.02 -10.86
N ASN A 127 31.59 -20.43 -9.60
CA ASN A 127 32.33 -19.89 -8.46
C ASN A 127 32.89 -21.07 -7.67
N PRO A 128 34.22 -21.36 -7.71
CA PRO A 128 35.32 -20.63 -8.38
C PRO A 128 35.29 -20.67 -9.93
N PHE A 129 35.98 -19.73 -10.60
CA PHE A 129 36.17 -19.75 -12.06
C PHE A 129 37.64 -19.95 -12.45
N THR A 130 37.87 -20.49 -13.65
CA THR A 130 39.22 -20.63 -14.24
C THR A 130 39.43 -19.55 -15.29
N ASP A 131 38.70 -19.62 -16.39
CA ASP A 131 38.90 -18.74 -17.56
C ASP A 131 37.68 -17.89 -17.90
N ARG A 132 36.50 -18.30 -17.42
CA ARG A 132 35.23 -18.07 -18.09
C ARG A 132 34.12 -17.92 -17.05
N LEU A 133 33.45 -16.77 -17.03
CA LEU A 133 32.40 -16.45 -16.05
C LEU A 133 31.13 -16.00 -16.78
N VAL A 134 30.02 -16.64 -16.45
CA VAL A 134 28.69 -16.38 -16.99
C VAL A 134 27.86 -15.64 -15.96
N LEU A 135 27.28 -14.51 -16.38
CA LEU A 135 26.36 -13.69 -15.62
C LEU A 135 24.98 -13.77 -16.25
N GLU A 136 23.96 -13.96 -15.42
CA GLU A 136 22.54 -14.00 -15.82
C GLU A 136 21.74 -13.03 -14.94
N GLY A 137 20.64 -12.49 -15.47
CA GLY A 137 19.80 -11.52 -14.75
C GLY A 137 20.36 -10.10 -14.74
N LEU A 138 21.06 -9.70 -15.81
CA LEU A 138 21.70 -8.38 -15.94
C LEU A 138 20.77 -7.29 -16.48
N GLY A 139 19.48 -7.55 -16.75
CA GLY A 139 18.55 -6.60 -17.37
C GLY A 139 18.42 -5.22 -16.69
N HIS A 140 18.76 -5.14 -15.41
CA HIS A 140 18.76 -3.89 -14.62
C HIS A 140 20.16 -3.38 -14.26
N ALA A 141 21.20 -4.05 -14.74
CA ALA A 141 22.58 -3.67 -14.53
C ALA A 141 23.02 -2.68 -15.62
N GLU A 142 23.67 -1.60 -15.20
CA GLU A 142 24.22 -0.58 -16.08
C GLU A 142 25.74 -0.71 -16.16
N ARG A 143 26.41 -1.16 -15.10
CA ARG A 143 27.87 -1.25 -15.08
C ARG A 143 28.36 -2.46 -14.30
N LEU A 144 29.38 -3.10 -14.85
CA LEU A 144 30.10 -4.20 -14.23
C LEU A 144 31.54 -3.76 -13.98
N THR A 145 32.04 -4.02 -12.77
CA THR A 145 33.45 -3.81 -12.39
C THR A 145 33.98 -5.05 -11.69
N LEU A 146 35.09 -5.61 -12.16
CA LEU A 146 35.84 -6.64 -11.45
C LEU A 146 36.99 -5.98 -10.69
N LEU A 147 37.11 -6.28 -9.40
CA LEU A 147 38.09 -5.74 -8.48
C LEU A 147 39.04 -6.86 -8.04
N ASN A 148 40.34 -6.59 -7.97
CA ASN A 148 41.30 -7.51 -7.35
C ASN A 148 41.21 -7.48 -5.81
N ALA A 149 42.00 -8.32 -5.13
CA ALA A 149 42.14 -8.40 -3.68
C ALA A 149 42.42 -7.06 -2.96
N LEU A 150 42.94 -6.05 -3.66
CA LEU A 150 43.23 -4.71 -3.14
C LEU A 150 42.10 -3.70 -3.40
N GLY A 151 40.99 -4.14 -3.99
CA GLY A 151 39.87 -3.28 -4.38
C GLY A 151 40.14 -2.45 -5.64
N GLN A 152 41.18 -2.76 -6.42
CA GLN A 152 41.50 -2.04 -7.65
C GLN A 152 40.74 -2.64 -8.84
N PRO A 153 40.16 -1.82 -9.73
CA PRO A 153 39.46 -2.29 -10.91
C PRO A 153 40.42 -2.92 -11.92
N VAL A 154 40.24 -4.21 -12.18
CA VAL A 154 40.98 -4.95 -13.21
C VAL A 154 40.17 -5.12 -14.50
N TYR A 155 38.85 -4.99 -14.42
CA TYR A 155 37.95 -5.00 -15.59
C TYR A 155 36.75 -4.08 -15.36
N ARG A 156 36.29 -3.39 -16.42
CA ARG A 156 35.08 -2.57 -16.41
C ARG A 156 34.33 -2.70 -17.73
N LYS A 157 33.00 -2.83 -17.65
CA LYS A 157 32.12 -2.82 -18.82
C LYS A 157 30.84 -2.05 -18.51
N GLN A 158 30.45 -1.16 -19.42
CA GLN A 158 29.11 -0.55 -19.41
C GLN A 158 28.15 -1.49 -20.14
N LEU A 159 27.00 -1.74 -19.53
CA LEU A 159 25.93 -2.57 -20.05
C LEU A 159 24.86 -1.67 -20.67
N THR A 160 24.26 -2.15 -21.75
CA THR A 160 23.19 -1.49 -22.50
C THR A 160 21.94 -2.36 -22.54
N GLY A 161 21.64 -3.02 -21.42
CA GLY A 161 20.48 -3.90 -21.26
C GLY A 161 20.73 -5.37 -21.62
N GLU A 162 21.99 -5.85 -21.55
CA GLU A 162 22.24 -7.29 -21.64
C GLU A 162 21.56 -8.04 -20.48
N GLU A 163 20.82 -9.10 -20.78
CA GLU A 163 20.27 -10.01 -19.75
C GLU A 163 21.30 -11.05 -19.30
N ASN A 164 22.11 -11.53 -20.24
CA ASN A 164 23.14 -12.53 -20.01
C ASN A 164 24.47 -12.07 -20.61
N LEU A 165 25.57 -12.31 -19.91
CA LEU A 165 26.91 -11.94 -20.35
C LEU A 165 27.91 -13.04 -20.01
N GLU A 166 28.72 -13.42 -20.99
CA GLU A 166 29.92 -14.21 -20.73
C GLU A 166 31.15 -13.28 -20.70
N LEU A 167 32.04 -13.50 -19.73
CA LEU A 167 33.33 -12.84 -19.61
C LEU A 167 34.45 -13.88 -19.76
N ASN A 168 35.38 -13.61 -20.67
CA ASN A 168 36.65 -14.32 -20.76
C ASN A 168 37.71 -13.57 -19.92
N LEU A 169 38.17 -14.23 -18.87
CA LEU A 169 39.08 -13.73 -17.84
C LEU A 169 40.34 -14.59 -17.71
N ALA A 170 40.65 -15.44 -18.70
CA ALA A 170 41.83 -16.33 -18.70
C ALA A 170 43.18 -15.61 -18.53
N HIS A 171 43.20 -14.30 -18.83
CA HIS A 171 44.38 -13.47 -18.71
C HIS A 171 44.63 -12.97 -17.28
N LEU A 172 43.71 -13.21 -16.33
CA LEU A 172 43.86 -12.76 -14.95
C LEU A 172 44.72 -13.74 -14.15
N PRO A 173 45.61 -13.24 -13.27
CA PRO A 173 46.35 -14.10 -12.36
C PRO A 173 45.41 -14.80 -11.36
N ALA A 174 45.84 -15.94 -10.82
CA ALA A 174 45.10 -16.61 -9.76
C ALA A 174 45.01 -15.71 -8.51
N GLY A 175 43.82 -15.60 -7.92
CA GLY A 175 43.61 -14.78 -6.73
C GLY A 175 42.14 -14.57 -6.39
N THR A 176 41.91 -13.74 -5.37
CA THR A 176 40.57 -13.33 -4.94
C THR A 176 40.11 -12.11 -5.74
N TYR A 177 38.86 -12.15 -6.18
CA TYR A 177 38.23 -11.09 -6.94
C TYR A 177 36.83 -10.75 -6.41
N TRP A 178 36.45 -9.49 -6.55
CA TRP A 178 35.09 -9.05 -6.29
C TRP A 178 34.46 -8.52 -7.57
N LEU A 179 33.30 -9.06 -7.89
CA LEU A 179 32.47 -8.52 -8.94
C LEU A 179 31.50 -7.52 -8.32
N ARG A 180 31.55 -6.28 -8.78
CA ARG A 180 30.57 -5.24 -8.48
C ARG A 180 29.69 -5.01 -9.69
N VAL A 181 28.38 -5.17 -9.50
CA VAL A 181 27.34 -4.89 -10.50
C VAL A 181 26.55 -3.69 -10.01
N GLU A 182 26.38 -2.67 -10.84
CA GLU A 182 25.73 -1.41 -10.51
C GLU A 182 24.59 -1.12 -11.50
N GLY A 183 23.52 -0.51 -11.00
CA GLY A 183 22.36 -0.06 -11.79
C GLY A 183 21.55 0.97 -11.02
N ALA A 184 21.09 2.03 -11.69
CA ALA A 184 20.25 3.10 -11.15
C ALA A 184 20.74 3.65 -9.78
N GLY A 185 22.06 3.86 -9.66
CA GLY A 185 22.71 4.43 -8.47
C GLY A 185 22.90 3.47 -7.29
N LYS A 186 22.56 2.18 -7.42
CA LYS A 186 22.83 1.14 -6.42
C LYS A 186 23.85 0.13 -6.95
N GLY A 187 24.50 -0.61 -6.06
CA GLY A 187 25.47 -1.65 -6.43
C GLY A 187 25.40 -2.87 -5.53
N ARG A 188 25.65 -4.05 -6.10
CA ARG A 188 25.83 -5.34 -5.42
C ARG A 188 27.26 -5.81 -5.63
N THR A 189 27.85 -6.38 -4.58
CA THR A 189 29.18 -6.98 -4.63
C THR A 189 29.09 -8.48 -4.36
N LEU A 190 29.73 -9.28 -5.19
CA LEU A 190 29.85 -10.74 -5.12
C LEU A 190 31.35 -11.12 -4.99
N LYS A 191 31.71 -12.23 -4.35
CA LYS A 191 33.12 -12.67 -4.12
C LYS A 191 33.45 -14.01 -4.79
N TRP A 192 34.70 -14.09 -5.28
CA TRP A 192 35.50 -15.30 -5.52
C TRP A 192 36.75 -15.25 -4.63
#